data_AF-A0A7Z9WCJ5-F1
#
_entry.id   AF-A0A7Z9WCJ5-F1
#
_cell.length_a   1.000
_cell.length_b   1.000
_cell.length_c   1.000
_cell.angle_alpha   90.00
_cell.angle_beta   90.00
_cell.angle_gamma   90.00
#
_symmetry.space_group_name_H-M   'P 1'
#
loop_
_entity.id
_entity.type
_entity.pdbx_description
1 polymer ?
#
loop_
_entity_poly.entity_id
_entity_poly.type
_entity_poly.pdbx_seq_one_letter_code
_entity_poly.pdbx_strand_id
1 'polypeptide(L)'
;MVELFSPFHKVIRGTVKVFEEVWFGYFYLVGLREENQRLKAEVSRLTMENARFREQLATHKRLKALLKFKQTLDEPAIAAQVVARDPTGWFKSIIIDKGQRAGVQLDMPVVNWQGVVGRVVDVSANYAKVLLIIDQNSALDCLL
;
A
#
# COMPACT_ATOMS: atom_id res chain seq x y z
N MET A 1 -62.38 -34.59 -54.22
CA MET A 1 -61.05 -34.86 -53.62
C MET A 1 -60.18 -33.65 -53.93
N VAL A 2 -59.47 -33.12 -52.93
CA VAL A 2 -58.59 -31.93 -52.92
C VAL A 2 -59.20 -30.70 -52.21
N GLU A 3 -59.29 -30.78 -50.88
CA GLU A 3 -59.41 -29.61 -49.98
C GLU A 3 -58.54 -29.79 -48.70
N LEU A 4 -57.41 -30.51 -48.76
CA LEU A 4 -56.61 -30.84 -47.56
C LEU A 4 -55.22 -30.19 -47.47
N PHE A 5 -54.93 -29.12 -48.22
CA PHE A 5 -53.61 -28.47 -48.20
C PHE A 5 -53.62 -26.97 -47.83
N SER A 6 -54.64 -26.50 -47.10
CA SER A 6 -54.84 -25.07 -46.81
C SER A 6 -54.41 -24.51 -45.42
N PRO A 7 -53.87 -25.26 -44.43
CA PRO A 7 -53.33 -24.63 -43.20
C PRO A 7 -51.80 -24.64 -43.04
N PHE A 8 -51.04 -25.43 -43.81
CA PHE A 8 -49.59 -25.57 -43.57
C PHE A 8 -48.77 -24.32 -43.94
N HIS A 9 -49.28 -23.44 -44.82
CA HIS A 9 -48.59 -22.23 -45.29
C HIS A 9 -48.58 -21.04 -44.30
N LYS A 10 -49.28 -21.13 -43.16
CA LYS A 10 -49.23 -20.11 -42.08
C LYS A 10 -48.34 -20.51 -40.91
N VAL A 11 -48.16 -21.81 -40.67
CA VAL A 11 -47.34 -22.33 -39.56
C VAL A 11 -45.83 -22.15 -39.85
N ILE A 12 -45.42 -22.32 -41.11
CA ILE A 12 -44.01 -22.24 -41.50
C ILE A 12 -43.44 -20.80 -41.43
N ARG A 13 -44.29 -19.75 -41.52
CA ARG A 13 -43.84 -18.34 -41.46
C ARG A 13 -43.67 -17.78 -40.05
N GLY A 14 -44.17 -18.46 -39.01
CA GLY A 14 -44.00 -18.07 -37.60
C GLY A 14 -42.74 -18.66 -36.95
N THR A 15 -42.28 -19.82 -37.42
CA THR A 15 -41.16 -20.55 -36.81
C THR A 15 -39.80 -19.93 -37.12
N VAL A 16 -39.64 -19.30 -38.29
CA VAL A 16 -38.36 -18.70 -38.71
C VAL A 16 -37.95 -17.52 -37.82
N LYS A 17 -38.90 -16.74 -37.29
CA LYS A 17 -38.59 -15.61 -36.40
C LYS A 17 -38.19 -16.03 -34.98
N VAL A 18 -38.85 -17.05 -34.43
CA VAL A 18 -38.55 -17.56 -33.08
C VAL A 18 -37.17 -18.25 -33.04
N PHE A 19 -36.78 -18.91 -34.13
CA PHE A 19 -35.49 -19.58 -34.21
C PHE A 19 -34.31 -18.58 -34.30
N GLU A 20 -34.47 -17.50 -35.06
CA GLU A 20 -33.46 -16.43 -35.09
C GLU A 20 -33.32 -15.74 -33.72
N GLU A 21 -34.42 -15.38 -33.04
CA GLU A 21 -34.36 -14.70 -31.72
C GLU A 21 -33.67 -15.54 -30.63
N VAL A 22 -33.96 -16.85 -30.57
CA VAL A 22 -33.34 -17.74 -29.57
C VAL A 22 -31.85 -17.97 -29.88
N TRP A 23 -31.49 -18.11 -31.15
CA TRP A 23 -30.09 -18.29 -31.57
C TRP A 23 -29.29 -17.01 -31.28
N PHE A 24 -29.76 -15.85 -31.73
CA PHE A 24 -29.10 -14.56 -31.45
C PHE A 24 -29.00 -14.27 -29.95
N GLY A 25 -30.04 -14.59 -29.16
CA GLY A 25 -30.00 -14.45 -27.71
C GLY A 25 -28.91 -15.30 -27.05
N TYR A 26 -28.75 -16.56 -27.45
CA TYR A 26 -27.71 -17.44 -26.89
C TYR A 26 -26.29 -16.95 -27.22
N PHE A 27 -25.99 -16.63 -28.48
CA PHE A 27 -24.66 -16.12 -28.87
C PHE A 27 -24.36 -14.76 -28.23
N TYR A 28 -25.37 -13.90 -28.07
CA TYR A 28 -25.23 -12.62 -27.36
C TYR A 28 -24.91 -12.81 -25.87
N LEU A 29 -25.58 -13.73 -25.18
CA LEU A 29 -25.28 -14.04 -23.77
C LEU A 29 -23.88 -14.65 -23.59
N VAL A 30 -23.44 -15.52 -24.50
CA VAL A 30 -22.09 -16.10 -24.46
C VAL A 30 -21.04 -15.01 -24.69
N GLY A 31 -21.23 -14.15 -25.70
CA GLY A 31 -20.33 -13.02 -25.96
C GLY A 31 -20.25 -12.04 -24.79
N LEU A 32 -21.39 -11.68 -24.18
CA LEU A 32 -21.42 -10.85 -22.97
C LEU A 32 -20.73 -11.51 -21.78
N ARG A 33 -20.84 -12.82 -21.63
CA ARG A 33 -20.17 -13.57 -20.54
C ARG A 33 -18.65 -13.60 -20.75
N GLU A 34 -18.18 -13.79 -21.97
CA GLU A 34 -16.75 -13.72 -22.31
C GLU A 34 -16.21 -12.31 -22.11
N GLU A 35 -16.94 -11.29 -22.56
CA GLU A 35 -16.55 -9.90 -22.38
C GLU A 35 -16.54 -9.49 -20.90
N ASN A 36 -17.52 -9.94 -20.10
CA ASN A 36 -17.51 -9.72 -18.66
C ASN A 36 -16.32 -10.40 -17.97
N GLN A 37 -15.95 -11.62 -18.38
CA GLN A 37 -14.77 -12.31 -17.87
C GLN A 37 -13.48 -11.57 -18.26
N ARG A 38 -13.38 -11.13 -19.52
CA ARG A 38 -12.24 -10.35 -20.01
C ARG A 38 -12.11 -9.02 -19.26
N LEU A 39 -13.21 -8.29 -19.08
CA LEU A 39 -13.23 -7.05 -18.31
C LEU A 39 -12.88 -7.28 -16.84
N LYS A 40 -13.36 -8.35 -16.22
CA LYS A 40 -12.97 -8.72 -14.85
C LYS A 40 -11.49 -9.05 -14.73
N ALA A 41 -10.94 -9.79 -15.69
CA ALA A 41 -9.51 -10.09 -15.73
C ALA A 41 -8.68 -8.81 -15.89
N GLU A 42 -9.13 -7.90 -16.75
CA GLU A 42 -8.47 -6.61 -16.98
C GLU A 42 -8.54 -5.71 -15.74
N VAL A 43 -9.69 -5.61 -15.08
CA VAL A 43 -9.84 -4.89 -13.82
C VAL A 43 -8.92 -5.48 -12.75
N SER A 44 -8.84 -6.81 -12.64
CA SER A 44 -7.94 -7.46 -11.69
C SER A 44 -6.46 -7.15 -11.98
N ARG A 45 -6.06 -7.22 -13.26
CA ARG A 45 -4.72 -6.87 -13.73
C ARG A 45 -4.36 -5.41 -13.41
N LEU A 46 -5.23 -4.47 -13.81
CA LEU A 46 -5.03 -3.04 -13.56
C LEU A 46 -5.01 -2.72 -12.07
N THR A 47 -5.83 -3.40 -11.26
CA THR A 47 -5.82 -3.24 -9.80
C THR A 47 -4.48 -3.67 -9.21
N MET A 48 -3.94 -4.80 -9.66
CA MET A 48 -2.63 -5.29 -9.22
C MET A 48 -1.49 -4.36 -9.67
N GLU A 49 -1.52 -3.87 -10.91
CA GLU A 49 -0.55 -2.88 -11.40
C GLU A 49 -0.62 -1.57 -10.59
N ASN A 50 -1.83 -1.08 -10.29
CA ASN A 50 -2.01 0.12 -9.48
C ASN A 50 -1.44 -0.06 -8.06
N ALA A 51 -1.67 -1.21 -7.43
CA ALA A 51 -1.11 -1.52 -6.13
C ALA A 51 0.43 -1.49 -6.15
N ARG A 52 1.06 -2.09 -7.17
CA ARG A 52 2.51 -2.05 -7.36
C ARG A 52 3.04 -0.62 -7.54
N PHE A 53 2.38 0.20 -8.37
CA PHE A 53 2.80 1.59 -8.57
C PHE A 53 2.66 2.41 -7.28
N ARG A 54 1.63 2.18 -6.47
CA ARG A 54 1.49 2.85 -5.16
C ARG A 54 2.63 2.50 -4.21
N GLU A 55 3.02 1.23 -4.15
CA GLU A 55 4.15 0.77 -3.34
C GLU A 55 5.48 1.39 -3.80
N GLN A 56 5.72 1.42 -5.10
CA GLN A 56 6.90 2.05 -5.68
C GLN A 56 6.94 3.56 -5.38
N LEU A 57 5.80 4.26 -5.52
CA LEU A 57 5.68 5.67 -5.18
C LEU A 57 5.94 5.95 -3.69
N ALA A 58 5.42 5.11 -2.80
CA ALA A 58 5.68 5.23 -1.36
C ALA A 58 7.18 5.05 -1.04
N THR A 59 7.81 4.07 -1.67
CA THR A 59 9.25 3.81 -1.52
C THR A 59 10.09 4.97 -2.06
N HIS A 60 9.74 5.50 -3.23
CA HIS A 60 10.43 6.65 -3.82
C HIS A 60 10.31 7.91 -2.94
N LYS A 61 9.11 8.20 -2.41
CA LYS A 61 8.91 9.31 -1.46
C LYS A 61 9.79 9.16 -0.22
N ARG A 62 9.84 7.95 0.35
CA ARG A 62 10.69 7.64 1.52
C ARG A 62 12.17 7.85 1.22
N LEU A 63 12.66 7.32 0.11
CA LEU A 63 14.06 7.48 -0.32
C LEU A 63 14.43 8.95 -0.55
N LYS A 64 13.54 9.72 -1.21
CA LYS A 64 13.75 11.15 -1.44
C LYS A 64 13.81 11.93 -0.13
N ALA A 65 12.97 11.58 0.86
CA ALA A 65 13.02 12.19 2.19
C ALA A 65 14.35 11.88 2.91
N LEU A 66 14.81 10.63 2.87
CA LEU A 66 16.09 10.22 3.46
C LEU A 66 17.29 10.91 2.79
N LEU A 67 17.26 11.08 1.46
CA LEU A 67 18.33 11.77 0.73
C LEU A 67 18.40 13.25 1.09
N LYS A 68 17.25 13.94 1.12
CA LYS A 68 17.18 15.35 1.55
C LYS A 68 17.64 15.51 3.00
N PHE A 69 17.24 14.60 3.88
CA PHE A 69 17.65 14.61 5.28
C PHE A 69 19.17 14.50 5.42
N LYS A 70 19.81 13.57 4.70
CA LYS A 70 21.27 13.44 4.68
C LYS A 70 21.97 14.72 4.18
N GLN A 71 21.36 15.46 3.24
CA GLN A 71 21.90 16.72 2.71
C GLN A 71 21.71 17.93 3.63
N THR A 72 20.79 17.85 4.60
CA THR A 72 20.44 18.98 5.49
C THR A 72 21.19 18.90 6.84
N LEU A 73 21.86 17.79 7.11
CA LEU A 73 22.63 17.60 8.33
C LEU A 73 24.03 18.20 8.12
N ASP A 74 24.25 19.38 8.71
CA ASP A 74 25.57 20.02 8.76
C ASP A 74 26.54 19.29 9.72
N GLU A 75 26.00 18.56 10.68
CA GLU A 75 26.74 17.81 11.70
C GLU A 75 26.87 16.31 11.33
N PRO A 76 27.96 15.64 11.75
CA PRO A 76 28.13 14.20 11.53
C PRO A 76 27.04 13.41 12.27
N ALA A 77 26.17 12.76 11.49
CA ALA A 77 25.05 11.98 12.01
C ALA A 77 25.25 10.46 11.87
N ILE A 78 24.79 9.72 12.88
CA ILE A 78 24.78 8.25 12.87
C ILE A 78 23.41 7.78 12.38
N ALA A 79 23.37 7.12 11.23
CA ALA A 79 22.14 6.52 10.72
C ALA A 79 21.77 5.27 11.54
N ALA A 80 20.56 5.25 12.08
CA ALA A 80 20.04 4.14 12.88
C ALA A 80 18.61 3.76 12.46
N GLN A 81 18.25 2.49 12.66
CA GLN A 81 16.92 1.95 12.43
C GLN A 81 16.25 1.59 13.77
N VAL A 82 14.95 1.84 13.88
CA VAL A 82 14.14 1.40 15.02
C VAL A 82 13.89 -0.10 14.92
N VAL A 83 14.32 -0.84 15.94
CA VAL A 83 14.19 -2.32 16.01
C VAL A 83 13.11 -2.77 16.99
N ALA A 84 12.78 -1.93 17.97
CA ALA A 84 11.69 -2.21 18.90
C ALA A 84 11.06 -0.93 19.43
N ARG A 85 9.84 -1.06 19.91
CA ARG A 85 9.13 -0.05 20.72
C ARG A 85 8.82 -0.68 22.06
N ASP A 86 8.94 0.10 23.13
CA ASP A 86 8.63 -0.37 24.48
C ASP A 86 7.17 -0.89 24.57
N PRO A 87 6.98 -2.18 24.91
CA PRO A 87 5.64 -2.76 25.00
C PRO A 87 4.94 -2.46 26.33
N THR A 88 5.67 -2.05 27.38
CA THR A 88 5.12 -1.89 28.74
C THR A 88 4.31 -0.59 28.92
N GLY A 89 4.54 0.40 28.05
CA GLY A 89 3.75 1.63 27.98
C GLY A 89 3.98 2.63 29.12
N TRP A 90 4.80 2.30 30.13
CA TRP A 90 5.21 3.23 31.19
C TRP A 90 6.02 4.41 30.66
N PHE A 91 6.84 4.18 29.64
CA PHE A 91 7.53 5.23 28.91
C PHE A 91 7.29 5.06 27.40
N LYS A 92 7.08 6.17 26.71
CA LYS A 92 7.09 6.24 25.24
C LYS A 92 8.54 6.22 24.78
N SER A 93 9.11 5.02 24.67
CA SER A 93 10.49 4.83 24.21
C SER A 93 10.60 3.88 23.01
N ILE A 94 11.68 4.03 22.25
CA ILE A 94 12.04 3.18 21.12
C ILE A 94 13.47 2.68 21.28
N ILE A 95 13.79 1.54 20.66
CA ILE A 95 15.13 0.95 20.64
C ILE A 95 15.68 1.04 19.21
N ILE A 96 16.92 1.51 19.08
CA ILE A 96 17.62 1.64 17.79
C ILE A 96 18.78 0.64 17.66
N ASP A 97 19.12 0.27 16.43
CA ASP A 97 20.18 -0.70 16.05
C ASP A 97 21.62 -0.13 16.10
N LYS A 98 21.82 0.94 16.89
CA LYS A 98 23.12 1.60 17.08
C LYS A 98 23.33 1.84 18.57
N GLY A 99 24.54 1.56 19.03
CA GLY A 99 24.96 1.73 20.42
C GLY A 99 26.37 2.31 20.51
N GLN A 100 27.05 2.07 21.62
CA GLN A 100 28.40 2.61 21.88
C GLN A 100 29.40 2.33 20.75
N ARG A 101 29.36 1.14 20.13
CA ARG A 101 30.27 0.78 19.03
C ARG A 101 30.09 1.60 17.76
N ALA A 102 28.91 2.19 17.58
CA ALA A 102 28.61 3.10 16.48
C ALA A 102 28.88 4.57 16.84
N GLY A 103 29.37 4.84 18.06
CA GLY A 103 29.60 6.20 18.57
C GLY A 103 28.39 6.85 19.23
N VAL A 104 27.29 6.10 19.48
CA VAL A 104 26.13 6.65 20.18
C VAL A 104 26.48 6.92 21.65
N GLN A 105 26.09 8.08 22.14
CA GLN A 105 26.30 8.51 23.53
C GLN A 105 24.96 8.87 24.18
N LEU A 106 24.97 8.87 25.51
CA LEU A 106 23.87 9.43 26.30
C LEU A 106 23.61 10.88 25.90
N ASP A 107 22.35 11.29 25.98
CA ASP A 107 21.89 12.64 25.66
C ASP A 107 21.98 13.08 24.20
N MET A 108 22.43 12.22 23.29
CA MET A 108 22.41 12.53 21.86
C MET A 108 20.96 12.75 21.37
N PRO A 109 20.72 13.84 20.61
CA PRO A 109 19.42 14.08 20.00
C PRO A 109 19.17 13.10 18.86
N VAL A 110 17.93 12.63 18.76
CA VAL A 110 17.48 11.74 17.69
C VAL A 110 16.50 12.51 16.83
N VAL A 111 16.78 12.57 15.54
CA VAL A 111 16.04 13.35 14.55
C VAL A 111 15.65 12.49 13.36
N ASN A 112 14.52 12.82 12.73
CA ASN A 112 14.12 12.29 11.44
C ASN A 112 13.90 13.46 10.45
N TRP A 113 13.48 13.15 9.22
CA TRP A 113 13.23 14.16 8.18
C TRP A 113 12.08 15.15 8.50
N GLN A 114 11.27 14.88 9.52
CA GLN A 114 10.17 15.76 9.95
C GLN A 114 10.55 16.61 11.17
N GLY A 115 11.64 16.28 11.87
CA GLY A 115 12.11 17.02 13.04
C GLY A 115 12.66 16.10 14.14
N VAL A 116 12.66 16.63 15.36
CA VAL A 116 13.16 15.92 16.55
C VAL A 116 12.20 14.79 16.94
N VAL A 117 12.78 13.63 17.24
CA VAL A 117 12.07 12.42 17.69
C VAL A 117 12.20 12.25 19.20
N GLY A 118 13.38 12.55 19.74
CA GLY A 118 13.67 12.35 21.16
C GLY A 118 15.16 12.44 21.49
N ARG A 119 15.54 11.85 22.62
CA ARG A 119 16.92 11.83 23.11
C ARG A 119 17.31 10.44 23.60
N VAL A 120 18.58 10.08 23.43
CA VAL A 120 19.13 8.83 23.94
C VAL A 120 19.21 8.85 25.47
N VAL A 121 18.57 7.89 26.12
CA VAL A 121 18.50 7.77 27.59
C VAL A 121 19.24 6.56 28.15
N ASP A 122 19.61 5.61 27.28
CA ASP A 122 20.36 4.41 27.65
C ASP A 122 21.13 3.89 26.43
N VAL A 123 22.36 3.43 26.63
CA VAL A 123 23.25 2.97 25.56
C VAL A 123 23.91 1.66 25.93
N SER A 124 23.64 0.63 25.14
CA SER A 124 24.33 -0.66 25.18
C SER A 124 25.40 -0.75 24.07
N ALA A 125 26.13 -1.87 24.00
CA ALA A 125 27.20 -2.03 23.00
C ALA A 125 26.72 -1.86 21.54
N ASN A 126 25.57 -2.45 21.19
CA ASN A 126 25.03 -2.48 19.82
C ASN A 126 23.67 -1.78 19.66
N TYR A 127 23.00 -1.42 20.75
CA TYR A 127 21.66 -0.85 20.74
C TYR A 127 21.60 0.33 21.70
N ALA A 128 20.64 1.23 21.49
CA ALA A 128 20.37 2.33 22.40
C ALA A 128 18.86 2.54 22.55
N LYS A 129 18.46 3.05 23.71
CA LYS A 129 17.08 3.41 24.02
C LYS A 129 16.91 4.92 23.87
N VAL A 130 15.86 5.31 23.17
CA VAL A 130 15.50 6.70 22.91
C VAL A 130 14.19 6.99 23.60
N LEU A 131 14.17 8.01 24.46
CA LEU A 131 12.94 8.55 25.04
C LEU A 131 12.33 9.53 24.04
N LEU A 132 11.07 9.31 23.69
CA LEU A 132 10.38 10.14 22.70
C LEU A 132 9.95 11.49 23.30
N ILE A 133 9.82 12.51 22.45
CA ILE A 133 9.28 13.82 22.85
C ILE A 133 7.81 13.78 23.32
N ILE A 134 7.09 12.71 22.98
CA ILE A 134 5.69 12.50 23.38
C ILE A 134 5.54 11.84 24.76
N ASP A 135 6.66 11.53 25.43
CA ASP A 135 6.64 11.02 26.80
C ASP A 135 6.45 12.16 27.81
N GLN A 136 5.75 11.90 28.90
CA GLN A 136 5.52 12.90 29.96
C GLN A 136 6.81 13.28 30.70
N ASN A 137 7.81 12.40 30.72
CA ASN A 137 9.11 12.64 31.34
C ASN A 137 10.14 13.19 30.33
N SER A 138 9.71 13.53 29.11
CA SER A 138 10.60 14.11 28.10
C SER A 138 10.84 15.58 28.40
N ALA A 139 12.09 15.93 28.68
CA ALA A 139 12.56 17.31 28.78
C ALA A 139 13.60 17.54 27.66
N LEU A 140 13.26 18.42 26.72
CA LEU A 140 14.16 18.92 25.69
C LEU A 140 14.17 20.44 25.75
N ASP A 141 15.36 21.02 25.77
CA ASP A 141 15.51 22.46 25.60
C ASP A 141 15.36 22.83 24.12
N CYS A 142 14.60 23.89 23.85
CA CYS A 142 14.50 24.49 22.53
C CYS A 142 15.03 25.93 22.59
N LEU A 143 15.85 26.31 21.61
CA LEU A 143 16.22 27.70 21.39
C LEU A 143 15.33 28.25 20.27
N LEU A 144 14.64 29.36 20.52
CA LEU A 144 13.86 30.11 19.52
C LEU A 144 14.76 31.13 18.81
#